data_AF-A0A8G0KWE9-F1
#
_entry.id   AF-A0A8G0KWE9-F1
#
_cell.length_a   1.000
_cell.length_b   1.000
_cell.length_c   1.000
_cell.angle_alpha   90.00
_cell.angle_beta   90.00
_cell.angle_gamma   90.00
#
_symmetry.space_group_name_H-M   'P 1'
#
loop_
_entity.id
_entity.type
_entity.pdbx_description
1 polymer ?
#
loop_
_entity_poly.entity_id
_entity_poly.type
_entity_poly.pdbx_seq_one_letter_code
_entity_poly.pdbx_strand_id
1 'polypeptide(L)'
;MARILAENNLTIECFCNYFFEKVTILRVLVPDDTNLNHYFEIMNSRGEQLEKHEILKAKMLEILEEDHLKYAFNLIWEATSNMEKYVQYGFSVTQRHELFGENDWNNLINPENVYSKLKIPNNNQITEEAFTISQLLAKNINFTSDNSSTTDENPERFNTIINFSNFLLHILRIQTKSNVPLDDKQLLELFDPF
;
A
#
# COMPACT_ATOMS: atom_id res chain seq x y z
N MET A 1 22.75 13.17 -28.37
CA MET A 1 23.63 12.22 -27.67
C MET A 1 24.92 12.88 -27.18
N ALA A 2 25.73 13.50 -28.05
CA ALA A 2 26.97 14.18 -27.64
C ALA A 2 26.78 15.30 -26.57
N ARG A 3 25.71 16.10 -26.67
CA ARG A 3 25.41 17.16 -25.68
C ARG A 3 25.08 16.61 -24.29
N ILE A 4 24.24 15.57 -24.23
CA ILE A 4 23.79 14.93 -22.98
C ILE A 4 24.96 14.20 -22.28
N LEU A 5 25.85 13.58 -23.07
CA LEU A 5 27.05 12.93 -22.54
C LEU A 5 28.03 13.95 -21.94
N ALA A 6 28.21 15.09 -22.61
CA ALA A 6 29.05 16.18 -22.11
C ALA A 6 28.47 16.84 -20.84
N GLU A 7 27.15 17.04 -20.76
CA GLU A 7 26.46 17.59 -19.58
C GLU A 7 26.58 16.67 -18.34
N ASN A 8 26.76 15.36 -18.53
CA ASN A 8 26.89 14.38 -17.45
C ASN A 8 28.34 13.88 -17.22
N ASN A 9 29.35 14.48 -17.87
CA ASN A 9 30.76 14.03 -17.83
C ASN A 9 30.95 12.53 -18.18
N LEU A 10 30.13 11.99 -19.08
CA LEU A 10 30.19 10.57 -19.48
C LEU A 10 30.86 10.40 -20.85
N THR A 11 31.75 9.41 -20.95
CA THR A 11 32.32 9.00 -22.24
C THR A 11 31.36 8.08 -23.00
N ILE A 12 31.45 8.05 -24.33
CA ILE A 12 30.64 7.16 -25.19
C ILE A 12 30.86 5.70 -24.77
N GLU A 13 32.10 5.33 -24.46
CA GLU A 13 32.46 3.97 -24.04
C GLU A 13 31.78 3.57 -22.72
N CYS A 14 31.73 4.48 -21.73
CA CYS A 14 31.03 4.26 -20.47
C CYS A 14 29.51 4.08 -20.69
N PHE A 15 28.91 4.89 -21.56
CA PHE A 15 27.50 4.75 -21.93
C PHE A 15 27.22 3.40 -22.62
N CYS A 16 28.05 3.00 -23.59
CA CYS A 16 27.88 1.72 -24.27
C CYS A 16 27.98 0.55 -23.29
N ASN A 17 28.97 0.54 -22.40
CA ASN A 17 29.12 -0.51 -21.40
C ASN A 17 27.89 -0.57 -20.48
N TYR A 18 27.41 0.58 -19.99
CA TYR A 18 26.19 0.61 -19.18
C TYR A 18 24.97 0.11 -19.96
N PHE A 19 24.79 0.55 -21.20
CA PHE A 19 23.66 0.16 -22.04
C PHE A 19 23.66 -1.36 -22.30
N PHE A 20 24.81 -1.94 -22.64
CA PHE A 20 24.87 -3.38 -22.93
C PHE A 20 24.83 -4.27 -21.68
N GLU A 21 25.33 -3.80 -20.54
CA GLU A 21 25.40 -4.62 -19.33
C GLU A 21 24.21 -4.43 -18.37
N LYS A 22 23.59 -3.25 -18.35
CA LYS A 22 22.59 -2.88 -17.35
C LYS A 22 21.20 -2.64 -17.92
N VAL A 23 21.06 -2.41 -19.24
CA VAL A 23 19.74 -2.20 -19.85
C VAL A 23 19.19 -3.52 -20.38
N THR A 24 18.04 -3.93 -19.84
CA THR A 24 17.31 -5.10 -20.33
C THR A 24 16.09 -4.62 -21.11
N ILE A 25 15.96 -5.09 -22.36
CA ILE A 25 14.80 -4.80 -23.20
C ILE A 25 13.88 -6.01 -23.17
N LEU A 26 12.67 -5.83 -22.64
CA LEU A 26 11.64 -6.86 -22.69
C LEU A 26 10.90 -6.78 -24.03
N ARG A 27 10.96 -7.86 -24.80
CA ARG A 27 10.17 -8.01 -26.04
C ARG A 27 9.02 -8.97 -25.79
N VAL A 28 7.80 -8.44 -25.81
CA VAL A 28 6.58 -9.26 -25.76
C VAL A 28 6.08 -9.48 -27.18
N LEU A 29 5.91 -10.74 -27.58
CA LEU A 29 5.28 -11.09 -28.84
C LEU A 29 3.77 -11.15 -28.63
N VAL A 30 3.03 -10.42 -29.46
CA VAL A 30 1.56 -10.45 -29.48
C VAL A 30 1.07 -11.30 -30.65
N PRO A 31 -0.04 -12.06 -30.51
CA PRO A 31 -0.64 -12.84 -31.60
C PRO A 31 -0.97 -11.98 -32.83
N ASP A 32 -0.96 -12.60 -34.03
CA ASP A 32 -1.19 -11.90 -35.31
C ASP A 32 -2.57 -11.21 -35.39
N ASP A 33 -3.58 -11.77 -34.73
CA ASP A 33 -4.95 -11.21 -34.68
C ASP A 33 -5.14 -10.15 -33.57
N THR A 34 -4.06 -9.74 -32.90
CA THR A 34 -4.15 -8.75 -31.81
C THR A 34 -4.36 -7.35 -32.37
N ASN A 35 -5.40 -6.67 -31.91
CA ASN A 35 -5.55 -5.24 -32.17
C ASN A 35 -4.48 -4.46 -31.38
N LEU A 36 -3.44 -4.02 -32.08
CA LEU A 36 -2.30 -3.32 -31.51
C LEU A 36 -2.71 -2.04 -30.75
N ASN A 37 -3.67 -1.28 -31.27
CA ASN A 37 -4.12 -0.03 -30.63
C ASN A 37 -4.77 -0.33 -29.27
N HIS A 38 -5.65 -1.32 -29.23
CA HIS A 38 -6.30 -1.74 -27.98
C HIS A 38 -5.28 -2.33 -26.99
N TYR A 39 -4.30 -3.10 -27.48
CA TYR A 39 -3.21 -3.61 -26.64
C TYR A 39 -2.37 -2.48 -26.03
N PHE A 40 -2.03 -1.44 -26.81
CA PHE A 40 -1.30 -0.27 -26.30
C PHE A 40 -2.12 0.53 -25.27
N GLU A 41 -3.41 0.75 -25.52
CA GLU A 41 -4.30 1.42 -24.57
C GLU A 41 -4.33 0.66 -23.24
N ILE A 42 -4.55 -0.65 -23.29
CA ILE A 42 -4.52 -1.53 -22.12
C ILE A 42 -3.17 -1.46 -21.40
N MET A 43 -2.06 -1.51 -22.13
CA MET A 43 -0.73 -1.52 -21.53
C MET A 43 -0.43 -0.20 -20.79
N ASN A 44 -0.82 0.93 -21.37
CA ASN A 44 -0.64 2.24 -20.76
C ASN A 44 -1.61 2.48 -19.60
N SER A 45 -2.79 1.86 -19.61
CA SER A 45 -3.79 2.04 -18.55
C SER A 45 -3.69 1.00 -17.42
N ARG A 46 -2.96 -0.10 -17.59
CA ARG A 46 -2.85 -1.18 -16.59
C ARG A 46 -1.78 -0.93 -15.52
N GLY A 47 -0.84 -0.03 -15.76
CA GLY A 47 0.17 0.33 -14.77
C GLY A 47 -0.33 1.47 -13.90
N GLU A 48 -0.81 1.15 -12.70
CA GLU A 48 -0.92 2.15 -11.65
C GLU A 48 0.50 2.46 -11.16
N GLN A 49 0.92 3.72 -11.29
CA GLN A 49 2.22 4.13 -10.80
C GLN A 49 2.19 4.16 -9.28
N LEU A 50 3.14 3.47 -8.63
CA LEU A 50 3.32 3.55 -7.18
C LEU A 50 3.44 5.01 -6.74
N GLU A 51 2.62 5.39 -5.77
CA GLU A 51 2.73 6.68 -5.12
C GLU A 51 3.99 6.73 -4.25
N LYS A 52 4.51 7.93 -4.03
CA LYS A 52 5.74 8.12 -3.24
C LYS A 52 5.60 7.59 -1.81
N HIS A 53 4.40 7.69 -1.25
CA HIS A 53 4.12 7.20 0.08
C HIS A 53 4.23 5.65 0.15
N GLU A 54 3.92 4.93 -0.93
CA GLU A 54 4.05 3.46 -0.98
C GLU A 54 5.52 3.03 -1.03
N ILE A 55 6.36 3.79 -1.74
CA ILE A 55 7.82 3.59 -1.73
C ILE A 55 8.37 3.84 -0.32
N LEU A 56 7.89 4.89 0.36
CA LEU A 56 8.28 5.19 1.74
C LEU A 56 7.86 4.08 2.71
N LYS A 57 6.64 3.55 2.55
CA LYS A 57 6.15 2.40 3.31
C LYS A 57 7.08 1.20 3.17
N ALA A 58 7.53 0.89 1.95
CA ALA A 58 8.45 -0.22 1.70
C ALA A 58 9.79 -0.03 2.43
N LYS A 59 10.37 1.20 2.38
CA LYS A 59 11.59 1.53 3.15
C LYS A 59 11.40 1.37 4.66
N MET A 60 10.26 1.81 5.21
CA MET A 60 9.96 1.65 6.64
C MET A 60 9.78 0.19 7.04
N LEU A 61 9.13 -0.61 6.19
CA LEU A 61 8.96 -2.04 6.40
C LEU A 61 10.29 -2.82 6.33
N GLU A 62 11.26 -2.35 5.56
CA GLU A 62 12.61 -2.95 5.47
C GLU A 62 13.37 -2.85 6.80
N ILE A 63 13.17 -1.75 7.56
CA ILE A 63 13.83 -1.52 8.85
C ILE A 63 13.24 -2.40 9.96
N LEU A 64 11.96 -2.78 9.85
CA LEU A 64 11.32 -3.68 10.81
C LEU A 64 11.82 -5.11 10.57
N GLU A 65 12.33 -5.80 11.59
CA GLU A 65 12.80 -7.19 11.44
C GLU A 65 11.67 -8.20 11.69
N GLU A 66 10.84 -7.96 12.71
CA GLU A 66 9.79 -8.89 13.15
C GLU A 66 8.54 -8.86 12.26
N ASP A 67 8.10 -10.03 11.77
CA ASP A 67 6.92 -10.15 10.90
C ASP A 67 5.62 -9.65 11.54
N HIS A 68 5.48 -9.85 12.85
CA HIS A 68 4.34 -9.34 13.60
C HIS A 68 4.29 -7.81 13.62
N LEU A 69 5.43 -7.15 13.78
CA LEU A 69 5.53 -5.69 13.74
C LEU A 69 5.24 -5.15 12.33
N LYS A 70 5.76 -5.82 11.28
CA LYS A 70 5.45 -5.49 9.88
C LYS A 70 3.95 -5.57 9.60
N TYR A 71 3.29 -6.62 10.08
CA TYR A 71 1.86 -6.80 9.90
C TYR A 71 1.04 -5.70 10.59
N ALA A 72 1.34 -5.44 11.87
CA ALA A 72 0.68 -4.38 12.62
C ALA A 72 0.91 -3.00 11.98
N PHE A 73 2.14 -2.71 11.58
CA PHE A 73 2.48 -1.48 10.86
C PHE A 73 1.71 -1.36 9.54
N ASN A 74 1.66 -2.44 8.75
CA ASN A 74 0.92 -2.46 7.49
C ASN A 74 -0.57 -2.15 7.71
N LEU A 75 -1.22 -2.76 8.71
CA LEU A 75 -2.62 -2.48 9.03
C LEU A 75 -2.85 -1.02 9.40
N ILE A 76 -2.00 -0.44 10.25
CA ILE A 76 -2.09 0.97 10.64
C ILE A 76 -1.88 1.88 9.43
N TRP A 77 -0.92 1.54 8.57
CA TRP A 77 -0.64 2.29 7.35
C TRP A 77 -1.84 2.28 6.40
N GLU A 78 -2.41 1.12 6.11
CA GLU A 78 -3.61 1.00 5.26
C GLU A 78 -4.79 1.77 5.85
N ALA A 79 -5.02 1.66 7.16
CA ALA A 79 -6.11 2.36 7.84
C ALA A 79 -5.96 3.89 7.83
N THR A 80 -4.73 4.40 7.80
CA THR A 80 -4.44 5.85 7.83
C THR A 80 -4.19 6.46 6.46
N SER A 81 -3.77 5.65 5.47
CA SER A 81 -3.60 6.08 4.08
C SER A 81 -4.94 6.39 3.41
N ASN A 82 -6.00 5.66 3.76
CA ASN A 82 -7.34 5.96 3.30
C ASN A 82 -7.95 7.12 4.11
N MET A 83 -7.85 8.33 3.55
CA MET A 83 -8.33 9.57 4.16
C MET A 83 -9.79 9.92 3.85
N GLU A 84 -10.53 9.01 3.20
CA GLU A 84 -11.95 9.20 2.84
C GLU A 84 -12.89 8.62 3.91
N LYS A 85 -12.34 7.90 4.89
CA LYS A 85 -13.10 7.28 5.99
C LYS A 85 -12.41 7.49 7.33
N TYR A 86 -13.15 7.26 8.41
CA TYR A 86 -12.56 7.23 9.74
C TYR A 86 -11.56 6.07 9.86
N VAL A 87 -10.41 6.33 10.48
CA VAL A 87 -9.32 5.36 10.67
C VAL A 87 -9.82 4.07 11.36
N GLN A 88 -10.81 4.17 12.24
CA GLN A 88 -11.44 3.05 12.93
C GLN A 88 -12.09 2.04 11.96
N TYR A 89 -12.59 2.50 10.81
CA TYR A 89 -13.14 1.65 9.75
C TYR A 89 -12.06 1.00 8.88
N GLY A 90 -10.79 1.35 9.04
CA GLY A 90 -9.66 0.61 8.46
C GLY A 90 -9.38 -0.72 9.16
N PHE A 91 -9.95 -0.95 10.35
CA PHE A 91 -9.76 -2.17 11.15
C PHE A 91 -11.01 -3.05 11.15
N SER A 92 -10.81 -4.36 11.35
CA SER A 92 -11.90 -5.30 11.58
C SER A 92 -12.67 -4.96 12.86
N VAL A 93 -13.90 -5.48 13.00
CA VAL A 93 -14.73 -5.23 14.20
C VAL A 93 -14.01 -5.65 15.49
N THR A 94 -13.35 -6.82 15.47
CA THR A 94 -12.59 -7.33 16.62
C THR A 94 -11.40 -6.43 16.96
N GLN A 95 -10.61 -6.04 15.95
CA GLN A 95 -9.47 -5.13 16.12
C GLN A 95 -9.91 -3.75 16.61
N ARG A 96 -11.04 -3.23 16.11
CA ARG A 96 -11.58 -1.93 16.52
C ARG A 96 -11.96 -1.93 17.99
N HIS A 97 -12.65 -2.97 18.46
CA HIS A 97 -13.01 -3.10 19.86
C HIS A 97 -11.78 -3.20 20.77
N GLU A 98 -10.72 -3.88 20.31
CA GLU A 98 -9.48 -3.98 21.07
C GLU A 98 -8.68 -2.67 21.12
N LEU A 99 -8.66 -1.90 20.03
CA LEU A 99 -7.86 -0.67 19.90
C LEU A 99 -8.56 0.56 20.47
N PHE A 100 -9.83 0.75 20.12
CA PHE A 100 -10.60 1.94 20.45
C PHE A 100 -11.65 1.67 21.54
N GLY A 101 -12.09 0.42 21.72
CA GLY A 101 -13.13 0.05 22.66
C GLY A 101 -14.46 -0.25 22.01
N GLU A 102 -15.32 -0.94 22.76
CA GLU A 102 -16.65 -1.33 22.28
C GLU A 102 -17.63 -0.14 22.22
N ASN A 103 -17.49 0.83 23.13
CA ASN A 103 -18.51 1.87 23.36
C ASN A 103 -18.08 3.31 23.01
N ASP A 104 -16.77 3.59 22.89
CA ASP A 104 -16.28 4.93 22.55
C ASP A 104 -15.09 4.82 21.59
N TRP A 105 -15.30 5.19 20.33
CA TRP A 105 -14.28 5.08 19.29
C TRP A 105 -13.35 6.30 19.20
N ASN A 106 -13.55 7.32 20.05
CA ASN A 106 -12.77 8.56 19.99
C ASN A 106 -11.41 8.46 20.68
N ASN A 107 -11.21 7.43 21.51
CA ASN A 107 -10.01 7.28 22.33
C ASN A 107 -9.28 5.97 21.98
N LEU A 108 -7.95 6.00 22.05
CA LEU A 108 -7.12 4.80 21.98
C LEU A 108 -6.95 4.23 23.39
N ILE A 109 -7.43 3.00 23.62
CA ILE A 109 -7.50 2.44 24.98
C ILE A 109 -6.11 2.06 25.51
N ASN A 110 -5.11 1.82 24.65
CA ASN A 110 -3.73 1.57 25.05
C ASN A 110 -2.74 1.85 23.91
N PRO A 111 -2.20 3.08 23.78
CA PRO A 111 -1.29 3.43 22.68
C PRO A 111 0.02 2.63 22.69
N GLU A 112 0.52 2.22 23.85
CA GLU A 112 1.79 1.46 23.93
C GLU A 112 1.66 -0.02 23.54
N ASN A 113 0.44 -0.57 23.59
CA ASN A 113 0.17 -1.99 23.30
C ASN A 113 -0.57 -2.20 21.97
N VAL A 114 -0.58 -1.20 21.09
CA VAL A 114 -1.26 -1.30 19.78
C VAL A 114 -0.68 -2.46 18.97
N TYR A 115 0.64 -2.56 18.90
CA TYR A 115 1.31 -3.62 18.14
C TYR A 115 0.98 -5.00 18.69
N SER A 116 1.01 -5.19 20.02
CA SER A 116 0.75 -6.50 20.65
C SER A 116 -0.69 -6.98 20.52
N LYS A 117 -1.64 -6.07 20.27
CA LYS A 117 -3.05 -6.39 19.98
C LYS A 117 -3.30 -6.68 18.50
N LEU A 118 -2.57 -6.02 17.61
CA LEU A 118 -2.61 -6.26 16.16
C LEU A 118 -1.80 -7.50 15.78
N LYS A 119 -2.20 -8.66 16.29
CA LYS A 119 -1.57 -9.92 15.93
C LYS A 119 -1.97 -10.33 14.53
N ILE A 120 -1.03 -10.95 13.82
CA ILE A 120 -1.35 -11.75 12.63
C ILE A 120 -2.45 -12.72 13.08
N PRO A 121 -3.61 -12.77 12.41
CA PRO A 121 -4.60 -13.78 12.73
C PRO A 121 -3.90 -15.12 12.61
N ASN A 122 -3.77 -15.84 13.74
CA ASN A 122 -3.30 -17.20 13.73
C ASN A 122 -4.31 -17.97 12.89
N ASN A 123 -4.01 -18.15 11.61
CA ASN A 123 -4.82 -18.92 10.69
C ASN A 123 -4.57 -20.41 10.99
N ASN A 124 -4.97 -20.81 12.20
CA ASN A 124 -5.08 -22.17 12.68
C ASN A 124 -6.35 -22.21 13.52
N GLN A 125 -7.48 -22.06 12.83
CA GLN A 125 -8.82 -22.61 13.11
C GLN A 125 -9.91 -21.77 12.41
N ILE A 126 -9.70 -21.44 11.14
CA ILE A 126 -10.81 -21.65 10.21
C ILE A 126 -10.63 -23.10 9.76
N THR A 127 -11.29 -24.03 10.45
CA THR A 127 -11.67 -25.31 9.82
C THR A 127 -12.69 -25.00 8.73
N GLU A 128 -12.30 -24.24 7.72
CA GLU A 128 -12.89 -24.40 6.40
C GLU A 128 -12.25 -25.69 5.92
N GLU A 129 -12.97 -26.78 6.16
CA GLU A 129 -12.70 -28.03 5.46
C GLU A 129 -12.46 -27.67 4.00
N ALA A 130 -11.22 -27.80 3.53
CA ALA A 130 -10.90 -27.51 2.14
C ALA A 130 -11.68 -28.50 1.27
N PHE A 131 -12.84 -28.06 0.79
CA PHE A 131 -13.72 -28.91 -0.01
C PHE A 131 -13.11 -29.05 -1.40
N THR A 132 -12.91 -30.29 -1.82
CA THR A 132 -12.67 -30.58 -3.24
C THR A 132 -13.92 -30.21 -4.05
N ILE A 133 -13.75 -29.84 -5.32
CA ILE A 133 -14.86 -29.46 -6.23
C ILE A 133 -15.98 -30.51 -6.21
N SER A 134 -15.62 -31.80 -6.12
CA SER A 134 -16.56 -32.91 -6.02
C SER A 134 -17.41 -32.89 -4.75
N GLN A 135 -16.86 -32.46 -3.62
CA GLN A 135 -17.60 -32.32 -2.36
C GLN A 135 -18.55 -31.11 -2.36
N LEU A 136 -18.16 -30.05 -3.06
CA LEU A 136 -18.96 -28.83 -3.25
C LEU A 136 -20.19 -29.07 -4.14
N LEU A 137 -20.08 -29.96 -5.12
CA LEU A 137 -21.20 -30.38 -5.98
C LEU A 137 -22.18 -31.35 -5.28
N ALA A 138 -21.68 -32.17 -4.36
CA ALA A 138 -22.49 -33.17 -3.66
C ALA A 138 -23.32 -32.57 -2.51
N LYS A 139 -22.82 -31.49 -1.89
CA LYS A 139 -23.50 -30.79 -0.82
C LYS A 139 -24.23 -29.62 -1.48
N ASN A 140 -25.56 -29.66 -1.53
CA ASN A 140 -26.39 -28.49 -1.86
C ASN A 140 -26.21 -27.46 -0.74
N ILE A 141 -25.06 -26.77 -0.73
CA ILE A 141 -24.75 -25.70 0.19
C ILE A 141 -25.59 -24.52 -0.28
N ASN A 142 -26.69 -24.28 0.42
CA ASN A 142 -27.28 -22.95 0.40
C ASN A 142 -26.21 -22.03 0.97
N PHE A 143 -25.50 -21.33 0.09
CA PHE A 143 -24.71 -20.18 0.49
C PHE A 143 -25.70 -19.22 1.16
N THR A 144 -25.76 -19.23 2.49
CA THR A 144 -26.14 -18.04 3.20
C THR A 144 -25.07 -17.06 2.80
N SER A 145 -25.39 -16.22 1.82
CA SER A 145 -24.70 -14.95 1.66
C SER A 145 -24.79 -14.31 3.04
N ASP A 146 -23.70 -14.35 3.79
CA ASP A 146 -23.50 -13.43 4.89
C ASP A 146 -23.53 -12.05 4.24
N ASN A 147 -24.74 -11.52 4.11
CA ASN A 147 -25.02 -10.12 3.88
C ASN A 147 -24.69 -9.35 5.16
N SER A 148 -23.54 -9.64 5.78
CA SER A 148 -22.74 -8.58 6.39
C SER A 148 -21.97 -7.88 5.27
N SER A 149 -22.69 -7.42 4.24
CA SER A 149 -22.42 -6.08 3.73
C SER A 149 -22.65 -5.16 4.94
N THR A 150 -21.63 -5.06 5.82
CA THR A 150 -21.46 -3.87 6.62
C THR A 150 -21.44 -2.78 5.60
N THR A 151 -22.58 -2.10 5.53
CA THR A 151 -22.86 -0.92 4.74
C THR A 151 -21.56 -0.23 4.38
N ASP A 152 -21.22 -0.26 3.09
CA ASP A 152 -20.52 0.84 2.44
C ASP A 152 -21.33 2.10 2.79
N GLU A 153 -21.09 2.65 3.99
CA GLU A 153 -21.55 3.98 4.33
C GLU A 153 -20.70 4.91 3.47
N ASN A 154 -21.20 5.18 2.26
CA ASN A 154 -20.75 6.15 1.28
C ASN A 154 -19.35 6.74 1.55
N PRO A 155 -18.30 6.29 0.83
CA PRO A 155 -16.98 6.95 0.88
C PRO A 155 -17.06 8.46 0.54
N GLU A 156 -18.15 8.90 -0.12
CA GLU A 156 -18.39 10.28 -0.53
C GLU A 156 -18.57 11.30 0.61
N ARG A 157 -18.59 10.91 1.90
CA ARG A 157 -18.90 11.85 2.98
C ARG A 157 -17.72 12.74 3.38
N PHE A 158 -16.47 12.35 3.10
CA PHE A 158 -15.30 13.09 3.59
C PHE A 158 -14.36 13.49 2.45
N ASN A 159 -14.21 14.81 2.28
CA ASN A 159 -13.18 15.38 1.43
C ASN A 159 -12.06 15.92 2.33
N THR A 160 -10.90 15.26 2.31
CA THR A 160 -9.74 15.74 3.07
C THR A 160 -9.05 16.88 2.31
N ILE A 161 -8.69 17.94 3.02
CA ILE A 161 -8.05 19.15 2.44
C ILE A 161 -6.60 18.87 2.02
N ILE A 162 -5.99 17.83 2.61
CA ILE A 162 -4.62 17.38 2.35
C ILE A 162 -4.62 15.94 1.83
N ASN A 163 -3.58 15.57 1.08
CA ASN A 163 -3.33 14.17 0.71
C ASN A 163 -2.47 13.48 1.78
N PHE A 164 -2.36 12.14 1.69
CA PHE A 164 -1.60 11.34 2.65
C PHE A 164 -0.10 11.69 2.66
N SER A 165 0.50 11.96 1.51
CA SER A 165 1.91 12.40 1.42
C SER A 165 2.17 13.68 2.23
N ASN A 166 1.29 14.68 2.15
CA ASN A 166 1.43 15.92 2.93
C ASN A 166 1.19 15.70 4.42
N PHE A 167 0.28 14.79 4.80
CA PHE A 167 0.11 14.41 6.19
C PHE A 167 1.38 13.78 6.79
N LEU A 168 2.07 12.92 6.05
CA LEU A 168 3.36 12.36 6.47
C LEU A 168 4.42 13.47 6.68
N LEU A 169 4.47 14.48 5.80
CA LEU A 169 5.35 15.64 5.97
C LEU A 169 5.00 16.46 7.22
N HIS A 170 3.71 16.60 7.54
CA HIS A 170 3.28 17.23 8.79
C HIS A 170 3.73 16.43 10.02
N ILE A 171 3.64 15.10 10.00
CA ILE A 171 4.15 14.24 11.07
C ILE A 171 5.66 14.42 11.22
N LEU A 172 6.40 14.37 10.12
CA LEU A 172 7.86 14.55 10.13
C LEU A 172 8.24 15.90 10.74
N ARG A 173 7.52 16.97 10.39
CA ARG A 173 7.70 18.30 10.97
C ARG A 173 7.46 18.33 12.48
N ILE A 174 6.44 17.63 12.97
CA ILE A 174 6.15 17.54 14.41
C ILE A 174 7.24 16.75 15.14
N GLN A 175 7.68 15.61 14.58
CA GLN A 175 8.71 14.75 15.18
C GLN A 175 10.09 15.43 15.22
N THR A 176 10.51 16.06 14.12
CA THR A 176 11.81 16.73 14.01
C THR A 176 11.82 18.14 14.60
N LYS A 177 10.64 18.71 14.92
CA LYS A 177 10.43 20.11 15.34
C LYS A 177 11.09 21.14 14.40
N SER A 178 11.36 20.74 13.16
CA SER A 178 12.10 21.52 12.17
C SER A 178 11.16 22.01 11.08
N ASN A 179 11.52 23.10 10.39
CA ASN A 179 10.67 23.65 9.34
C ASN A 179 10.84 22.86 8.03
N VAL A 180 10.12 21.74 7.93
CA VAL A 180 10.10 20.90 6.72
C VAL A 180 9.17 21.51 5.67
N PRO A 181 9.62 21.66 4.41
CA PRO A 181 8.75 22.11 3.33
C PRO A 181 7.67 21.06 3.02
N LEU A 182 6.43 21.52 2.85
CA LEU A 182 5.28 20.67 2.52
C LEU A 182 5.20 20.47 1.00
N ASP A 183 6.24 19.90 0.42
CA ASP A 183 6.31 19.54 -0.99
C ASP A 183 6.31 18.01 -1.12
N ASP A 184 5.16 17.44 -1.50
CA ASP A 184 4.99 16.00 -1.69
C ASP A 184 5.93 15.42 -2.76
N LYS A 185 6.42 16.24 -3.69
CA LYS A 185 7.43 15.80 -4.67
C LYS A 185 8.77 15.48 -4.01
N GLN A 186 9.09 16.13 -2.90
CA GLN A 186 10.33 15.90 -2.17
C GLN A 186 10.14 14.91 -1.01
N LEU A 187 8.99 14.22 -0.91
CA LEU A 187 8.68 13.32 0.20
C LEU A 187 9.83 12.34 0.50
N LEU A 188 10.31 11.61 -0.51
CA LEU A 188 11.38 10.63 -0.31
C LEU A 188 12.70 11.29 0.12
N GLU A 189 13.07 12.41 -0.50
CA GLU A 189 14.31 13.15 -0.20
C GLU A 189 14.31 13.71 1.23
N LEU A 190 13.15 14.14 1.73
CA LEU A 190 13.00 14.68 3.08
C LEU A 190 13.01 13.58 4.16
N PHE A 191 12.63 12.35 3.81
CA PHE A 191 12.65 11.20 4.71
C PHE A 191 13.99 10.44 4.67
N ASP A 192 14.76 10.50 3.57
CA ASP A 192 16.03 9.79 3.41
C ASP A 192 17.08 10.00 4.55
N PRO A 193 17.15 11.16 5.24
CA PRO A 193 18.09 11.34 6.36
C PRO A 193 17.76 10.53 7.64
N PHE A 194 16.61 9.88 7.70
CA PHE A 194 16.08 9.21 8.90
C PHE A 194 15.87 7.71 8.66
#